data_AF-A0A5J2UGM0-F1
#
_entry.id   AF-A0A5J2UGM0-F1
#
_cell.length_a   1.000
_cell.length_b   1.000
_cell.length_c   1.000
_cell.angle_alpha   90.00
_cell.angle_beta   90.00
_cell.angle_gamma   90.00
#
_symmetry.space_group_name_H-M   'P 1'
#
loop_
_entity.id
_entity.type
_entity.pdbx_description
1 polymer ?
#
loop_
_entity_poly.entity_id
_entity_poly.type
_entity_poly.pdbx_seq_one_letter_code
_entity_poly.pdbx_strand_id
1 'polypeptide(L)'
;MSNIDKQALRERYSPKPAPECHICGKEMTVQRISSSRITYGCTGATYDDNGCHYTEGRSIADDHYEQSRVTIVDVSDPDVLALLDELEHYKSREERVTKLVLDNSTSWDALYKKLEAAEKRIAELSASHSKLRDTMATIHNTIRMDGGYTPLAAILNAAKRAHEESAIAAGIGVKVE
;
A
#
# COMPACT_ATOMS: atom_id res chain seq x y z
N MET A 1 -11.09 19.43 1.77
CA MET A 1 -11.23 18.31 2.74
C MET A 1 -11.44 18.92 4.10
N SER A 2 -12.49 18.53 4.81
CA SER A 2 -12.78 19.02 6.15
C SER A 2 -11.59 18.71 7.07
N ASN A 3 -11.00 19.72 7.70
CA ASN A 3 -9.93 19.54 8.68
C ASN A 3 -10.53 19.07 10.01
N ILE A 4 -11.20 17.93 9.96
CA ILE A 4 -11.82 17.31 11.13
C ILE A 4 -10.71 16.58 11.86
N ASP A 5 -10.49 17.01 13.10
CA ASP A 5 -9.58 16.33 14.01
C ASP A 5 -10.19 15.00 14.46
N LYS A 6 -9.71 13.90 13.85
CA LYS A 6 -10.15 12.53 14.17
C LYS A 6 -9.79 12.14 15.60
N GLN A 7 -8.71 12.69 16.16
CA GLN A 7 -8.32 12.42 17.54
C GLN A 7 -9.31 13.07 18.50
N ALA A 8 -9.69 14.32 18.24
CA ALA A 8 -10.74 15.00 19.01
C ALA A 8 -12.09 14.27 18.92
N LEU A 9 -12.42 13.66 17.77
CA LEU A 9 -13.61 12.81 17.67
C LEU A 9 -13.51 11.53 18.51
N ARG A 10 -12.36 10.84 18.48
CA ARG A 10 -12.13 9.65 19.32
C ARG A 10 -12.31 9.99 20.79
N GLU A 11 -11.72 11.10 21.26
CA GLU A 11 -11.83 11.53 22.66
C GLU A 11 -13.27 11.88 23.04
N ARG A 12 -13.99 12.57 22.15
CA ARG A 12 -15.38 13.00 22.40
C ARG A 12 -16.36 11.84 22.51
N TYR A 13 -16.22 10.82 21.67
CA TYR A 13 -17.11 9.66 21.61
C TYR A 13 -16.59 8.47 22.43
N SER A 14 -15.46 8.61 23.11
CA SER A 14 -14.98 7.61 24.05
C SER A 14 -15.83 7.60 25.33
N PRO A 15 -15.98 6.43 25.98
CA PRO A 15 -16.57 6.34 27.32
C PRO A 15 -15.86 7.27 28.29
N LYS A 16 -16.64 8.09 29.02
CA LYS A 16 -16.09 9.00 30.03
C LYS A 16 -15.95 8.28 31.38
N PRO A 17 -14.88 8.57 32.15
CA PRO A 17 -14.73 8.01 33.49
C PRO A 17 -15.84 8.50 34.42
N ALA A 18 -16.07 7.77 35.51
CA ALA A 18 -17.01 8.19 36.53
C ALA A 18 -16.55 9.52 37.15
N PRO A 19 -17.47 10.47 37.42
CA PRO A 19 -17.13 11.73 38.05
C PRO A 19 -16.74 11.52 39.52
N GLU A 20 -15.95 12.45 40.04
CA GLU A 20 -15.67 12.54 41.46
C GLU A 20 -16.79 13.29 42.21
N CYS A 21 -16.99 12.91 43.47
CA CYS A 21 -17.96 13.56 44.34
C CYS A 21 -17.48 14.97 44.70
N HIS A 22 -18.29 15.99 44.40
CA HIS A 22 -17.97 17.38 44.75
C HIS A 22 -17.94 17.68 46.27
N ILE A 23 -18.43 16.76 47.11
CA ILE A 23 -18.46 16.91 48.57
C ILE A 23 -17.21 16.29 49.23
N CYS A 24 -16.78 15.11 48.77
CA CYS A 24 -15.67 14.37 49.41
C CYS A 24 -14.53 13.94 48.47
N GLY A 25 -14.61 14.22 47.18
CA GLY A 25 -13.58 13.90 46.18
C GLY A 25 -13.47 12.41 45.80
N LYS A 26 -14.27 11.52 46.40
CA LYS A 26 -14.26 10.09 46.03
C LYS A 26 -14.96 9.84 44.71
N GLU A 27 -14.48 8.85 43.95
CA GLU A 27 -15.12 8.37 42.72
C GLU A 27 -16.57 7.95 43.00
N MET A 28 -17.48 8.43 42.18
CA MET A 28 -18.91 8.14 42.33
C MET A 28 -19.27 6.83 41.62
N THR A 29 -20.35 6.19 42.07
CA THR A 29 -20.87 4.96 41.44
C THR A 29 -22.15 5.24 40.68
N VAL A 30 -22.37 4.47 39.61
CA VAL A 30 -23.60 4.55 38.80
C VAL A 30 -24.79 4.08 39.63
N GLN A 31 -25.80 4.94 39.77
CA GLN A 31 -27.04 4.62 40.49
C GLN A 31 -28.18 4.27 39.54
N ARG A 32 -28.20 4.91 38.36
CA ARG A 32 -29.23 4.69 37.35
C ARG A 32 -28.68 5.00 35.97
N ILE A 33 -29.00 4.13 35.02
CA ILE A 33 -28.80 4.37 33.59
C ILE A 33 -30.19 4.44 32.95
N SER A 34 -30.49 5.55 32.28
CA SER A 34 -31.75 5.74 31.57
C SER A 34 -31.45 6.28 30.17
N SER A 35 -31.30 5.35 29.22
CA SER A 35 -30.79 5.65 27.87
C SER A 35 -29.44 6.39 27.97
N SER A 36 -29.29 7.57 27.36
CA SER A 36 -28.06 8.37 27.41
C SER A 36 -27.85 9.13 28.72
N ARG A 37 -28.73 9.04 29.71
CA ARG A 37 -28.56 9.72 31.00
C ARG A 37 -28.06 8.75 32.06
N ILE A 38 -26.86 9.02 32.59
CA ILE A 38 -26.26 8.26 33.68
C ILE A 38 -26.30 9.13 34.93
N THR A 39 -26.98 8.64 35.96
CA THR A 39 -26.98 9.26 37.29
C THR A 39 -25.90 8.61 38.15
N TYR A 40 -24.97 9.42 38.61
CA TYR A 40 -23.94 9.04 39.58
C TYR A 40 -24.33 9.51 40.97
N GLY A 41 -23.94 8.75 41.99
CA GLY A 41 -24.13 9.09 43.41
C GLY A 41 -22.94 8.65 44.25
N CYS A 42 -22.63 9.41 45.30
CA CYS A 42 -21.65 9.02 46.30
C CYS A 42 -22.37 8.34 47.46
N THR A 43 -22.36 7.00 47.47
CA THR A 43 -22.95 6.20 48.55
C THR A 43 -22.04 6.07 49.77
N GLY A 44 -20.76 6.41 49.65
CA GLY A 44 -19.76 6.15 50.70
C GLY A 44 -19.49 4.67 50.92
N ALA A 45 -19.95 3.81 50.00
CA ALA A 45 -19.74 2.38 50.02
C ALA A 45 -18.36 2.04 49.45
N THR A 46 -17.66 1.14 50.14
CA THR A 46 -16.47 0.46 49.66
C THR A 46 -16.77 -1.02 49.56
N TYR A 47 -16.27 -1.64 48.49
CA TYR A 47 -16.47 -3.06 48.19
C TYR A 47 -15.14 -3.78 48.38
N ASP A 48 -15.09 -4.74 49.30
CA ASP A 48 -13.96 -5.63 49.52
C ASP A 48 -14.42 -7.09 49.55
N ASP A 49 -13.50 -8.02 49.82
CA ASP A 49 -13.79 -9.46 49.93
C ASP A 49 -14.80 -9.80 51.05
N ASN A 50 -15.04 -8.88 51.99
CA ASN A 50 -16.00 -9.02 53.08
C ASN A 50 -17.38 -8.41 52.75
N GLY A 51 -17.54 -7.83 51.56
CA GLY A 51 -18.78 -7.27 51.06
C GLY A 51 -18.80 -5.74 51.02
N CYS A 52 -20.02 -5.18 51.04
CA CYS A 52 -20.23 -3.74 51.00
C CYS A 52 -20.21 -3.16 52.41
N HIS A 53 -19.30 -2.23 52.68
CA HIS A 53 -19.24 -1.49 53.93
C HIS A 53 -19.28 0.02 53.66
N TYR A 54 -20.02 0.74 54.50
CA TYR A 54 -20.14 2.19 54.41
C TYR A 54 -19.15 2.84 55.38
N THR A 55 -18.58 3.98 54.99
CA THR A 55 -17.83 4.81 55.95
C THR A 55 -18.72 5.21 57.12
N GLU A 56 -18.13 5.36 58.30
CA GLU A 56 -18.88 5.64 59.54
C GLU A 56 -19.78 6.88 59.40
N GLY A 57 -21.04 6.76 59.81
CA GLY A 57 -22.06 7.80 59.68
C GLY A 57 -22.66 7.96 58.27
N ARG A 58 -22.33 7.07 57.32
CA ARG A 58 -22.89 7.07 55.95
C ARG A 58 -23.88 5.93 55.72
N SER A 59 -24.86 6.16 54.83
CA SER A 59 -25.83 5.14 54.40
C SER A 59 -26.28 5.38 52.95
N ILE A 60 -27.00 4.41 52.37
CA ILE A 60 -27.50 4.47 50.98
C ILE A 60 -28.52 5.59 50.72
N ALA A 61 -29.01 6.26 51.77
CA ALA A 61 -30.00 7.33 51.69
C ALA A 61 -29.69 8.45 52.69
N ASP A 62 -28.41 8.73 52.92
CA ASP A 62 -28.00 9.88 53.73
C ASP A 62 -28.02 11.19 52.93
N ASP A 63 -27.93 12.32 53.64
CA ASP A 63 -27.91 13.66 53.05
C ASP A 63 -26.76 13.82 52.04
N HIS A 64 -25.63 13.15 52.29
CA HIS A 64 -24.51 13.19 51.37
C HIS A 64 -24.84 12.50 50.05
N TYR A 65 -25.48 11.33 50.10
CA TYR A 65 -25.93 10.61 48.93
C TYR A 65 -26.89 11.48 48.14
N GLU A 66 -27.91 12.06 48.77
CA GLU A 66 -28.88 12.93 48.12
C GLU A 66 -28.22 14.15 47.46
N GLN A 67 -27.37 14.86 48.19
CA GLN A 67 -26.69 16.07 47.71
C GLN A 67 -25.62 15.77 46.66
N SER A 68 -24.99 14.60 46.71
CA SER A 68 -23.92 14.24 45.78
C SER A 68 -24.39 13.91 44.37
N ARG A 69 -25.69 13.62 44.16
CA ARG A 69 -26.18 13.07 42.89
C ARG A 69 -26.00 14.03 41.72
N VAL A 70 -25.39 13.52 40.65
CA VAL A 70 -25.26 14.23 39.38
C VAL A 70 -25.78 13.35 38.25
N THR A 71 -26.46 13.95 37.28
CA THR A 71 -26.86 13.24 36.05
C THR A 71 -26.08 13.81 34.88
N ILE A 72 -25.32 12.95 34.23
CA ILE A 72 -24.50 13.27 33.07
C ILE A 72 -25.13 12.64 31.84
N VAL A 73 -25.11 13.37 30.72
CA VAL A 73 -25.46 12.81 29.41
C VAL A 73 -24.23 12.13 28.85
N ASP A 74 -24.32 10.82 28.68
CA ASP A 74 -23.36 10.04 27.95
C ASP A 74 -23.51 10.31 26.44
N VAL A 75 -22.40 10.72 25.84
CA VAL A 75 -22.28 10.99 24.41
C VAL A 75 -21.31 10.02 23.75
N SER A 76 -20.88 8.99 24.47
CA SER A 76 -20.04 7.94 23.91
C SER A 76 -20.81 7.16 22.84
N ASP A 77 -20.12 6.83 21.76
CA ASP A 77 -20.71 6.15 20.62
C ASP A 77 -19.70 5.15 20.04
N PRO A 78 -19.87 3.84 20.30
CA PRO A 78 -18.94 2.82 19.81
C PRO A 78 -18.96 2.69 18.28
N ASP A 79 -20.09 3.00 17.62
CA ASP A 79 -20.20 2.91 16.16
C ASP A 79 -19.37 3.99 15.49
N VAL A 80 -19.34 5.20 16.06
CA VAL A 80 -18.45 6.28 15.57
C VAL A 80 -16.98 5.90 15.71
N LEU A 81 -16.58 5.27 16.83
CA LEU A 81 -15.21 4.79 17.02
C LEU A 81 -14.83 3.70 16.02
N ALA A 82 -15.72 2.73 15.79
CA ALA A 82 -15.52 1.67 14.80
C ALA A 82 -15.37 2.23 13.38
N LEU A 83 -16.19 3.23 13.01
CA LEU A 83 -16.06 3.92 11.72
C LEU A 83 -14.73 4.68 11.58
N LEU A 84 -14.21 5.27 12.66
CA LEU A 84 -12.89 5.91 12.65
C LEU A 84 -11.76 4.90 12.44
N ASP A 85 -11.84 3.73 13.09
CA ASP A 85 -10.90 2.62 12.88
C ASP A 85 -10.93 2.11 11.43
N GLU A 86 -12.12 1.91 10.87
CA GLU A 86 -12.30 1.47 9.49
C GLU A 86 -11.73 2.49 8.49
N LEU A 87 -11.97 3.80 8.72
CA LEU A 87 -11.41 4.87 7.88
C LEU A 87 -9.88 4.92 7.93
N GLU A 88 -9.29 4.69 9.11
CA GLU A 88 -7.84 4.62 9.27
C GLU A 88 -7.25 3.41 8.55
N HIS A 89 -7.93 2.26 8.64
CA HIS A 89 -7.57 1.05 7.90
C HIS A 89 -7.59 1.27 6.38
N TYR A 90 -8.66 1.87 5.84
CA TYR A 90 -8.74 2.14 4.40
C TYR A 90 -7.68 3.13 3.93
N LYS A 91 -7.37 4.17 4.71
CA LYS A 91 -6.30 5.10 4.37
C LYS A 91 -4.94 4.40 4.28
N SER A 92 -4.61 3.56 5.27
CA SER A 92 -3.38 2.76 5.23
C SER A 92 -3.34 1.82 4.02
N ARG A 93 -4.48 1.22 3.66
CA ARG A 93 -4.60 0.37 2.48
C ARG A 93 -4.41 1.15 1.17
N GLU A 94 -4.98 2.33 1.06
CA GLU A 94 -4.83 3.22 -0.10
C GLU A 94 -3.37 3.63 -0.32
N GLU A 95 -2.66 4.00 0.75
CA GLU A 95 -1.23 4.31 0.71
C GLU A 95 -0.40 3.11 0.22
N ARG A 96 -0.70 1.91 0.73
CA ARG A 96 -0.04 0.66 0.28
C ARG A 96 -0.32 0.35 -1.19
N VAL A 97 -1.58 0.49 -1.63
CA VAL A 97 -1.97 0.26 -3.03
C VAL A 97 -1.28 1.25 -3.95
N THR A 98 -1.22 2.52 -3.56
CA THR A 98 -0.56 3.58 -4.33
C THR A 98 0.92 3.25 -4.54
N LYS A 99 1.61 2.82 -3.48
CA LYS A 99 3.00 2.38 -3.56
C LYS A 99 3.17 1.17 -4.49
N LEU A 100 2.31 0.15 -4.36
CA LEU A 100 2.36 -1.04 -5.20
C LEU A 100 2.15 -0.70 -6.68
N VAL A 101 1.22 0.21 -7.00
CA VAL A 101 0.96 0.66 -8.37
C VAL A 101 2.18 1.36 -8.96
N LEU A 102 2.85 2.22 -8.19
CA LEU A 102 4.09 2.90 -8.62
C LEU A 102 5.24 1.91 -8.86
N ASP A 103 5.46 0.98 -7.92
CA ASP A 103 6.48 -0.05 -8.05
C ASP A 103 6.20 -0.95 -9.26
N ASN A 104 4.93 -1.29 -9.51
CA ASN A 104 4.54 -2.07 -10.67
C ASN A 104 4.74 -1.29 -11.98
N SER A 105 4.40 0.00 -12.04
CA SER A 105 4.58 0.80 -13.26
C SER A 105 6.05 0.93 -13.64
N THR A 106 6.93 1.16 -12.67
CA THR A 106 8.38 1.23 -12.93
C THR A 106 8.95 -0.11 -13.44
N SER A 107 8.44 -1.22 -12.92
CA SER A 107 8.77 -2.56 -13.42
C SER A 107 8.29 -2.77 -14.86
N TRP A 108 7.07 -2.35 -15.20
CA TRP A 108 6.56 -2.45 -16.57
C TRP A 108 7.36 -1.60 -17.55
N ASP A 109 7.73 -0.37 -17.18
CA ASP A 109 8.57 0.49 -18.02
C ASP A 109 9.93 -0.18 -18.34
N ALA A 110 10.53 -0.83 -17.35
CA ALA A 110 11.79 -1.56 -17.54
C ALA A 110 11.61 -2.77 -18.48
N LEU A 111 10.48 -3.48 -18.39
CA LEU A 111 10.16 -4.59 -19.29
C LEU A 111 9.88 -4.11 -20.71
N TYR A 112 9.14 -3.02 -20.90
CA TYR A 112 8.89 -2.44 -22.21
C TYR A 112 10.18 -2.03 -22.93
N LYS A 113 11.11 -1.37 -22.22
CA LYS A 113 12.42 -1.03 -22.80
C LYS A 113 13.22 -2.25 -23.24
N LYS A 114 13.16 -3.35 -22.47
CA LYS A 114 13.81 -4.62 -22.86
C LYS A 114 13.14 -5.24 -24.08
N LEU A 115 11.81 -5.17 -24.15
CA LEU A 115 11.04 -5.66 -25.30
C LEU A 115 11.39 -4.89 -26.57
N GLU A 116 11.36 -3.55 -26.53
CA GLU A 116 11.74 -2.70 -27.66
C GLU A 116 13.17 -2.97 -28.14
N ALA A 117 14.12 -3.13 -27.19
CA ALA A 117 15.50 -3.47 -27.53
C ALA A 117 15.63 -4.86 -28.16
N ALA A 118 14.84 -5.84 -27.70
CA ALA A 118 14.82 -7.18 -28.28
C ALA A 118 14.20 -7.18 -29.69
N GLU A 119 13.08 -6.47 -29.90
CA GLU A 119 12.44 -6.32 -31.21
C GLU A 119 13.39 -5.66 -32.22
N LYS A 120 14.10 -4.61 -31.80
CA LYS A 120 15.11 -3.96 -32.63
C LYS A 120 16.23 -4.93 -33.03
N ARG A 121 16.76 -5.71 -32.09
CA ARG A 121 17.78 -6.73 -32.37
C ARG A 121 17.27 -7.80 -33.34
N ILE A 122 16.02 -8.24 -33.20
CA ILE A 122 15.41 -9.21 -34.12
C ILE A 122 15.31 -8.63 -35.53
N ALA A 123 14.92 -7.36 -35.68
CA ALA A 123 14.86 -6.69 -36.96
C ALA A 123 16.24 -6.57 -37.62
N GLU A 124 17.26 -6.15 -36.86
CA GLU A 124 18.66 -6.05 -37.32
C GLU A 124 19.20 -7.42 -37.76
N LEU A 125 18.97 -8.46 -36.96
CA LEU A 125 19.40 -9.82 -37.28
C LEU A 125 18.66 -10.37 -38.52
N SER A 126 17.36 -10.10 -38.66
CA SER A 126 16.57 -10.53 -39.81
C SER A 126 17.03 -9.86 -41.10
N ALA A 127 17.35 -8.57 -41.06
CA ALA A 127 17.90 -7.84 -42.21
C ALA A 127 19.28 -8.38 -42.61
N SER A 128 20.16 -8.61 -41.64
CA SER A 128 21.47 -9.20 -41.88
C SER A 128 21.37 -10.61 -42.47
N HIS A 129 20.49 -11.45 -41.93
CA HIS A 129 20.27 -12.80 -42.43
C HIS A 129 19.72 -12.80 -43.87
N SER A 130 18.85 -11.84 -44.22
CA SER A 130 18.41 -11.66 -45.61
C SER A 130 19.60 -11.39 -46.54
N LYS A 131 20.48 -10.46 -46.15
CA LYS A 131 21.67 -10.10 -46.94
C LYS A 131 22.62 -11.30 -47.11
N LEU A 132 22.82 -12.10 -46.06
CA LEU A 132 23.60 -13.34 -46.15
C LEU A 132 22.97 -14.31 -47.17
N ARG A 133 21.65 -14.54 -47.12
CA ARG A 133 20.96 -15.40 -48.08
C ARG A 133 21.11 -14.90 -49.52
N ASP A 134 20.99 -13.60 -49.74
CA ASP A 134 21.16 -12.99 -51.07
C ASP A 134 22.58 -13.17 -51.61
N THR A 135 23.60 -12.99 -50.74
CA THR A 135 25.00 -13.24 -51.13
C THR A 135 25.25 -14.72 -51.45
N MET A 136 24.67 -15.64 -50.67
CA MET A 136 24.80 -17.07 -50.90
C MET A 136 24.13 -17.49 -52.22
N ALA A 137 22.93 -16.98 -52.50
CA ALA A 137 22.25 -17.21 -53.78
C ALA A 137 23.08 -16.69 -54.96
N THR A 138 23.71 -15.52 -54.81
CA THR A 138 24.61 -14.97 -55.82
C THR A 138 25.82 -15.89 -56.07
N ILE A 139 26.50 -16.34 -55.00
CA ILE A 139 27.63 -17.28 -55.10
C ILE A 139 27.20 -18.57 -55.81
N HIS A 140 26.09 -19.16 -55.37
CA HIS A 140 25.57 -20.41 -55.91
C HIS A 140 25.27 -20.29 -57.41
N ASN A 141 24.61 -19.22 -57.84
CA ASN A 141 24.29 -19.00 -59.25
C ASN A 141 25.54 -18.77 -60.10
N THR A 142 26.55 -18.05 -59.59
CA THR A 142 27.84 -17.88 -60.30
C THR A 142 28.57 -19.21 -60.49
N ILE A 143 28.60 -20.08 -59.47
CA ILE A 143 29.26 -21.39 -59.56
C ILE A 143 28.53 -22.34 -60.51
N ARG A 144 27.18 -22.33 -60.50
CA ARG A 144 26.39 -23.30 -61.26
C ARG A 144 26.27 -23.02 -62.76
N MET A 145 26.46 -21.77 -63.19
CA MET A 145 26.18 -21.34 -64.58
C MET A 145 27.42 -21.05 -65.44
N ASP A 146 28.66 -21.24 -64.97
CA ASP A 146 29.91 -20.85 -65.67
C ASP A 146 29.88 -19.41 -66.28
N GLY A 147 29.02 -18.53 -65.76
CA GLY A 147 28.55 -17.41 -66.58
C GLY A 147 27.74 -16.37 -65.84
N GLY A 148 28.45 -15.39 -65.30
CA GLY A 148 27.96 -14.05 -65.00
C GLY A 148 29.19 -13.16 -64.81
N TYR A 149 29.29 -12.05 -65.52
CA TYR A 149 30.46 -11.13 -65.56
C TYR A 149 30.73 -10.41 -64.23
N THR A 150 30.29 -10.96 -63.09
CA THR A 150 30.58 -10.46 -61.75
C THR A 150 31.96 -10.97 -61.34
N PRO A 151 32.97 -10.09 -61.20
CA PRO A 151 34.30 -10.50 -60.80
C PRO A 151 34.25 -11.25 -59.46
N LEU A 152 34.98 -12.36 -59.35
CA LEU A 152 35.08 -13.15 -58.11
C LEU A 152 35.41 -12.27 -56.89
N ALA A 153 36.26 -11.25 -57.09
CA ALA A 153 36.60 -10.27 -56.06
C ALA A 153 35.38 -9.50 -55.53
N ALA A 154 34.42 -9.12 -56.39
CA ALA A 154 33.21 -8.42 -55.98
C ALA A 154 32.28 -9.31 -55.14
N ILE A 155 32.18 -10.59 -55.48
CA ILE A 155 31.38 -11.58 -54.74
C ILE A 155 31.99 -11.82 -53.36
N LEU A 156 33.31 -12.06 -53.29
CA LEU A 156 34.02 -12.27 -52.02
C LEU A 156 33.92 -11.03 -51.11
N ASN A 157 34.03 -9.82 -51.67
CA ASN A 157 33.86 -8.57 -50.93
C ASN A 157 32.41 -8.36 -50.44
N ALA A 158 31.40 -8.80 -51.19
CA ALA A 158 30.00 -8.74 -50.75
C ALA A 158 29.73 -9.76 -49.62
N ALA A 159 30.23 -10.98 -49.76
CA ALA A 159 30.10 -12.03 -48.76
C ALA A 159 30.81 -11.66 -47.44
N LYS A 160 32.04 -11.12 -47.53
CA LYS A 160 32.79 -10.63 -46.36
C LYS A 160 32.01 -9.55 -45.62
N ARG A 161 31.49 -8.54 -46.32
CA ARG A 161 30.67 -7.48 -45.70
C ARG A 161 29.39 -8.02 -45.07
N ALA A 162 28.67 -8.92 -45.74
CA ALA A 162 27.46 -9.51 -45.18
C ALA A 162 27.76 -10.33 -43.91
N HIS A 163 28.89 -11.05 -43.89
CA HIS A 163 29.36 -11.77 -42.71
C HIS A 163 29.76 -10.82 -41.57
N GLU A 164 30.51 -9.76 -41.85
CA GLU A 164 30.88 -8.74 -40.85
C GLU A 164 29.65 -8.04 -40.27
N GLU A 165 28.70 -7.62 -41.10
CA GLU A 165 27.44 -7.02 -40.67
C GLU A 165 26.60 -7.99 -39.83
N SER A 166 26.63 -9.29 -40.14
CA SER A 166 25.97 -10.32 -39.34
C SER A 166 26.63 -10.56 -37.99
N ALA A 167 27.97 -10.61 -37.96
CA ALA A 167 28.72 -10.74 -36.72
C ALA A 167 28.46 -9.54 -35.78
N ILE A 168 28.40 -8.33 -36.34
CA ILE A 168 28.06 -7.10 -35.60
C ILE A 168 26.62 -7.17 -35.07
N ALA A 169 25.63 -7.52 -35.91
CA ALA A 169 24.23 -7.63 -35.50
C ALA A 169 24.01 -8.72 -34.43
N ALA A 170 24.78 -9.81 -34.48
CA ALA A 170 24.76 -10.87 -33.49
C ALA A 170 25.52 -10.52 -32.19
N GLY A 171 26.23 -9.39 -32.15
CA GLY A 171 27.08 -9.03 -31.00
C GLY A 171 28.29 -9.95 -30.83
N ILE A 172 28.64 -10.72 -31.85
CA ILE A 172 29.83 -11.58 -31.87
C ILE A 172 30.98 -10.69 -32.32
N GLY A 173 31.68 -10.10 -31.37
CA GLY A 173 32.90 -9.35 -31.66
C GLY A 173 33.91 -10.28 -32.33
N VAL A 174 34.08 -10.15 -33.65
CA VAL A 174 35.28 -10.66 -34.31
C VAL A 174 36.40 -9.74 -33.86
N LYS A 175 37.10 -10.12 -32.78
CA LYS A 175 38.43 -9.58 -32.50
C LYS A 175 39.31 -9.99 -33.67
N VAL A 176 39.45 -9.10 -34.64
CA VAL A 176 40.50 -9.19 -35.64
C VAL A 176 41.72 -8.53 -35.00
N GLU A 177 42.63 -9.36 -34.46
CA GLU A 177 44.04 -8.98 -34.28
C GLU A 177 44.75 -8.95 -35.64
#